data_AF-A0A7H1DTA3-F1
#
_entry.id   AF-A0A7H1DTA3-F1
#
_cell.length_a   1.000
_cell.length_b   1.000
_cell.length_c   1.000
_cell.angle_alpha   90.00
_cell.angle_beta   90.00
_cell.angle_gamma   90.00
#
_symmetry.space_group_name_H-M   'P 1'
#
loop_
_entity.id
_entity.type
_entity.pdbx_description
1 polymer ?
#
loop_
_entity_poly.entity_id
_entity_poly.type
_entity_poly.pdbx_seq_one_letter_code
_entity_poly.pdbx_strand_id
1 'polypeptide(L)'
;MAAPKNNNYWQFRNKHGRDFKYTPEGLWDEAVKYFEWMEERVWNKKEAIKSGDLAGTIMDIPITTPMSIESFCLFADIDENTFSRYEKEKGYEDFWGVTTRVRKIIESQQLEGATVGTYNANIIARKLGLADKTDVTSKGEAISFGAFLKKSSTINDKSE
;
A
#
# COMPACT_ATOMS: atom_id res chain seq x y z
N MET A 1 -20.02 4.56 18.45
CA MET A 1 -20.98 4.94 17.40
C MET A 1 -21.01 3.81 16.36
N ALA A 2 -22.17 3.48 15.78
CA ALA A 2 -22.26 2.40 14.79
C ALA A 2 -21.57 2.82 13.49
N ALA A 3 -20.75 1.94 12.90
CA ALA A 3 -19.96 2.23 11.70
C ALA A 3 -20.87 2.75 10.57
N PRO A 4 -20.51 3.87 9.91
CA PRO A 4 -21.31 4.44 8.83
C PRO A 4 -21.48 3.43 7.68
N LYS A 5 -22.74 3.18 7.32
CA LYS A 5 -23.19 2.07 6.47
C LYS A 5 -22.82 2.17 4.98
N ASN A 6 -22.11 3.22 4.57
CA ASN A 6 -21.75 3.48 3.17
C ASN A 6 -20.30 3.97 3.08
N ASN A 7 -19.44 3.17 2.44
CA ASN A 7 -18.03 3.47 2.24
C ASN A 7 -17.80 4.40 1.04
N ASN A 8 -18.41 5.58 1.05
CA ASN A 8 -18.41 6.51 -0.08
C ASN A 8 -17.25 7.52 -0.02
N TYR A 9 -16.02 7.04 0.10
CA TYR A 9 -14.85 7.91 0.26
C TYR A 9 -14.58 8.83 -0.95
N TRP A 10 -15.13 8.48 -2.11
CA TRP A 10 -15.14 9.36 -3.29
C TRP A 10 -16.01 10.62 -3.13
N GLN A 11 -16.83 10.70 -2.07
CA GLN A 11 -17.69 11.86 -1.77
C GLN A 11 -17.00 12.94 -0.93
N PHE A 12 -15.78 12.72 -0.42
CA PHE A 12 -15.08 13.69 0.45
C PHE A 12 -14.60 14.96 -0.26
N ARG A 13 -14.84 15.07 -1.57
CA ARG A 13 -14.48 16.25 -2.35
C ARG A 13 -15.41 17.43 -2.05
N ASN A 14 -14.89 18.46 -1.40
CA ASN A 14 -15.66 19.64 -0.99
C ASN A 14 -15.61 20.80 -2.01
N LYS A 15 -14.55 20.93 -2.84
CA LYS A 15 -14.43 22.04 -3.82
C LYS A 15 -13.70 21.63 -5.12
N HIS A 16 -13.84 22.47 -6.14
CA HIS A 16 -13.12 22.38 -7.41
C HIS A 16 -12.18 23.59 -7.57
N GLY A 17 -10.93 23.38 -8.00
CA GLY A 17 -9.96 24.44 -8.26
C GLY A 17 -8.73 24.43 -7.35
N ARG A 18 -7.78 25.33 -7.62
CA ARG A 18 -6.49 25.43 -6.93
C ARG A 18 -6.51 26.56 -5.90
N ASP A 19 -6.48 26.17 -4.63
CA ASP A 19 -5.89 26.96 -3.54
C ASP A 19 -4.89 26.04 -2.82
N PHE A 20 -3.76 26.60 -2.34
CA PHE A 20 -2.84 25.86 -1.48
C PHE A 20 -3.55 25.56 -0.17
N LYS A 21 -4.09 24.34 -0.05
CA LYS A 21 -5.17 24.04 0.90
C LYS A 21 -4.70 23.91 2.35
N TYR A 22 -3.46 23.47 2.58
CA TYR A 22 -2.98 23.13 3.93
C TYR A 22 -1.69 23.85 4.30
N THR A 23 -1.59 24.21 5.58
CA THR A 23 -0.32 24.38 6.31
C THR A 23 0.19 23.00 6.76
N PRO A 24 1.46 22.86 7.19
CA PRO A 24 1.97 21.58 7.71
C PRO A 24 1.14 21.02 8.87
N GLU A 25 0.74 21.90 9.81
CA GLU A 25 -0.14 21.54 10.93
C GLU A 25 -1.53 21.13 10.45
N GLY A 26 -2.12 21.91 9.53
CA GLY A 26 -3.44 21.58 8.97
C GLY A 26 -3.46 20.25 8.20
N LEU A 27 -2.35 19.89 7.53
CA LEU A 27 -2.21 18.59 6.88
C LEU A 27 -2.15 17.45 7.91
N TRP A 28 -1.50 17.68 9.06
CA TRP A 28 -1.47 16.70 10.14
C TRP A 28 -2.84 16.50 10.77
N ASP A 29 -3.57 17.57 11.06
CA ASP A 29 -4.92 17.49 11.62
C ASP A 29 -5.86 16.72 10.69
N GLU A 30 -5.75 16.94 9.38
CA GLU A 30 -6.53 16.19 8.40
C GLU A 30 -6.11 14.71 8.31
N ALA A 31 -4.82 14.42 8.48
CA ALA A 31 -4.33 13.05 8.56
C ALA A 31 -4.86 12.32 9.79
N VAL A 32 -4.95 12.97 10.95
CA VAL A 32 -5.54 12.39 12.16
C VAL A 32 -7.00 12.02 11.93
N LYS A 33 -7.81 12.92 11.34
CA LYS A 33 -9.21 12.63 10.99
C LYS A 33 -9.32 11.45 10.03
N TYR A 34 -8.41 11.35 9.05
CA TYR A 34 -8.35 10.22 8.14
C TYR A 34 -8.04 8.91 8.87
N PHE A 35 -7.11 8.92 9.83
CA PHE A 35 -6.78 7.73 10.63
C PHE A 35 -7.98 7.27 11.47
N GLU A 36 -8.64 8.19 12.17
CA GLU A 36 -9.86 7.90 12.95
C GLU A 36 -10.97 7.35 12.05
N TRP A 37 -11.17 7.95 10.88
CA TRP A 37 -12.16 7.47 9.91
C TRP A 37 -11.83 6.05 9.40
N MET A 38 -10.55 5.73 9.21
CA MET A 38 -10.11 4.40 8.80
C MET A 38 -10.29 3.34 9.90
N GLU A 39 -10.16 3.72 11.18
CA GLU A 39 -10.42 2.83 12.32
C GLU A 39 -11.91 2.49 12.47
N GLU A 40 -12.80 3.47 12.23
CA GLU A 40 -14.25 3.23 12.24
C GLU A 40 -14.74 2.46 11.01
N ARG A 41 -13.95 2.46 9.94
CA ARG A 41 -14.32 1.83 8.66
C ARG A 41 -14.03 0.34 8.64
N VAL A 42 -15.10 -0.43 8.56
CA VAL A 42 -15.06 -1.90 8.50
C VAL A 42 -15.71 -2.41 7.21
N TRP A 43 -15.06 -3.39 6.58
CA TRP A 43 -15.60 -4.15 5.47
C TRP A 43 -16.10 -5.50 5.97
N ASN A 44 -17.34 -5.84 5.61
CA ASN A 44 -17.90 -7.13 5.97
C ASN A 44 -17.59 -8.15 4.88
N LYS A 45 -16.66 -9.06 5.17
CA LYS A 45 -16.39 -10.21 4.32
C LYS A 45 -17.40 -11.30 4.63
N LYS A 46 -18.13 -11.72 3.62
CA LYS A 46 -19.06 -12.85 3.71
C LYS A 46 -18.31 -14.16 3.66
N GLU A 47 -18.35 -14.94 4.73
CA GLU A 47 -17.81 -16.30 4.78
C GLU A 47 -18.90 -17.31 5.09
N ALA A 48 -18.89 -18.43 4.36
CA ALA A 48 -19.82 -19.53 4.60
C ALA A 48 -19.31 -20.39 5.78
N ILE A 49 -20.21 -20.71 6.71
CA ILE A 49 -19.92 -21.65 7.79
C ILE A 49 -19.81 -23.05 7.19
N LYS A 50 -18.64 -23.68 7.38
CA LYS A 50 -18.28 -24.95 6.71
C LYS A 50 -18.67 -26.20 7.50
N SER A 51 -19.06 -26.08 8.77
CA SER A 51 -19.31 -27.23 9.65
C SER A 51 -20.25 -26.89 10.81
N GLY A 52 -20.88 -27.91 11.39
CA GLY A 52 -21.85 -27.78 12.49
C GLY A 52 -23.27 -27.51 12.01
N ASP A 53 -24.19 -27.27 12.95
CA ASP A 53 -25.63 -27.11 12.69
C ASP A 53 -25.96 -25.88 11.82
N LEU A 54 -25.04 -24.92 11.73
CA LEU A 54 -25.15 -23.71 10.92
C LEU A 54 -24.44 -23.84 9.57
N ALA A 55 -23.99 -25.04 9.18
CA ALA A 55 -23.32 -25.26 7.90
C ALA A 55 -24.22 -24.83 6.73
N GLY A 56 -23.65 -24.03 5.82
CA GLY A 56 -24.37 -23.45 4.67
C GLY A 56 -24.94 -22.04 4.92
N THR A 57 -24.84 -21.50 6.14
CA THR A 57 -25.17 -20.10 6.42
C THR A 57 -23.97 -19.18 6.11
N ILE A 58 -24.27 -17.92 5.77
CA ILE A 58 -23.27 -16.88 5.51
C ILE A 58 -23.15 -16.00 6.75
N MET A 59 -21.92 -15.81 7.24
CA MET A 59 -21.58 -14.92 8.33
C MET A 59 -20.77 -13.73 7.80
N ASP A 60 -21.08 -12.53 8.29
CA ASP A 60 -20.31 -11.34 8.02
C ASP A 60 -19.15 -11.23 9.02
N ILE A 61 -17.92 -11.28 8.51
CA ILE A 61 -16.70 -11.07 9.29
C ILE A 61 -16.25 -9.63 9.06
N PRO A 62 -16.22 -8.79 10.10
CA PRO A 62 -15.69 -7.44 10.01
C PRO A 62 -14.17 -7.48 9.80
N ILE A 63 -13.69 -6.85 8.73
CA ILE A 63 -12.27 -6.72 8.39
C ILE A 63 -11.94 -5.24 8.19
N THR A 64 -10.88 -4.77 8.82
CA THR A 64 -10.37 -3.41 8.61
C THR A 64 -9.74 -3.29 7.23
N THR A 65 -9.73 -2.09 6.67
CA THR A 65 -9.01 -1.85 5.42
C THR A 65 -7.59 -1.35 5.66
N PRO A 66 -6.60 -1.78 4.85
CA PRO A 66 -5.29 -1.17 4.87
C PRO A 66 -5.39 0.31 4.50
N MET A 67 -4.69 1.17 5.25
CA MET A 67 -4.57 2.58 4.90
C MET A 67 -3.76 2.75 3.62
N SER A 68 -3.93 3.85 2.89
CA SER A 68 -3.11 4.17 1.73
C SER A 68 -2.92 5.69 1.57
N ILE A 69 -1.84 6.10 0.90
CA ILE A 69 -1.61 7.53 0.60
C ILE A 69 -2.66 8.01 -0.39
N GLU A 70 -3.04 7.16 -1.34
CA GLU A 70 -4.07 7.45 -2.34
C GLU A 70 -5.42 7.72 -1.67
N SER A 71 -5.84 6.90 -0.69
CA SER A 71 -7.07 7.16 0.08
C SER A 71 -6.97 8.36 1.00
N PHE A 72 -5.79 8.62 1.59
CA PHE A 72 -5.56 9.85 2.36
C PHE A 72 -5.68 11.10 1.47
N CYS A 73 -5.06 11.11 0.29
CA CYS A 73 -5.15 12.22 -0.66
C CYS A 73 -6.60 12.51 -1.06
N LEU A 74 -7.38 11.46 -1.36
CA LEU A 74 -8.82 11.59 -1.64
C LEU A 74 -9.61 12.15 -0.45
N PHE A 75 -9.30 11.70 0.77
CA PHE A 75 -9.94 12.18 1.99
C PHE A 75 -9.61 13.67 2.26
N ALA A 76 -8.34 14.03 2.20
CA ALA A 76 -7.87 15.40 2.37
C ALA A 76 -8.24 16.32 1.19
N ASP A 77 -8.76 15.74 0.10
CA ASP A 77 -9.11 16.41 -1.15
C ASP A 77 -7.92 17.20 -1.70
N ILE A 78 -6.80 16.47 -1.84
CA ILE A 78 -5.58 16.83 -2.57
C ILE A 78 -5.28 15.74 -3.59
N ASP A 79 -4.57 16.07 -4.66
CA ASP A 79 -4.07 15.05 -5.59
C ASP A 79 -2.74 14.44 -5.11
N GLU A 80 -2.41 13.25 -5.59
CA GLU A 80 -1.18 12.55 -5.24
C GLU A 80 0.09 13.32 -5.65
N ASN A 81 0.05 14.12 -6.73
CA ASN A 81 1.19 14.94 -7.08
C ASN A 81 1.40 16.04 -6.04
N THR A 82 0.34 16.69 -5.54
CA THR A 82 0.45 17.67 -4.46
C THR A 82 1.11 17.07 -3.22
N PHE A 83 0.69 15.88 -2.79
CA PHE A 83 1.37 15.19 -1.69
C PHE A 83 2.83 14.86 -2.02
N SER A 84 3.11 14.39 -3.24
CA SER A 84 4.49 14.11 -3.66
C SER A 84 5.38 15.36 -3.68
N ARG A 85 4.83 16.53 -3.97
CA ARG A 85 5.55 17.81 -3.92
C ARG A 85 5.87 18.19 -2.48
N TYR A 86 4.90 18.05 -1.57
CA TYR A 86 5.10 18.22 -0.13
C TYR A 86 6.19 17.32 0.46
N GLU A 87 6.53 16.21 -0.19
CA GLU A 87 7.57 15.29 0.30
C GLU A 87 9.00 15.62 -0.13
N LYS A 88 9.17 16.34 -1.25
CA LYS A 88 10.49 16.41 -1.90
C LYS A 88 10.83 17.71 -2.63
N GLU A 89 9.83 18.54 -2.94
CA GLU A 89 10.07 19.76 -3.70
C GLU A 89 10.65 20.85 -2.80
N LYS A 90 11.64 21.58 -3.33
CA LYS A 90 12.23 22.74 -2.65
C LYS A 90 11.16 23.82 -2.44
N GLY A 91 11.13 24.43 -1.27
CA GLY A 91 10.09 25.38 -0.86
C GLY A 91 8.92 24.76 -0.09
N TYR A 92 8.96 23.44 0.19
CA TYR A 92 7.98 22.73 1.03
C TYR A 92 8.65 21.96 2.17
N GLU A 93 9.85 22.37 2.59
CA GLU A 93 10.66 21.70 3.62
C GLU A 93 9.88 21.51 4.94
N ASP A 94 9.03 22.48 5.29
CA ASP A 94 8.19 22.43 6.50
C ASP A 94 7.16 21.28 6.46
N PHE A 95 6.85 20.74 5.28
CA PHE A 95 5.96 19.59 5.12
C PHE A 95 6.67 18.24 5.22
N TRP A 96 8.00 18.18 5.13
CA TRP A 96 8.73 16.91 5.09
C TRP A 96 8.53 16.09 6.35
N GLY A 97 8.50 16.75 7.51
CA GLY A 97 8.26 16.10 8.80
C GLY A 97 6.86 15.45 8.87
N VAL A 98 5.81 16.21 8.52
CA VAL A 98 4.43 15.71 8.56
C VAL A 98 4.18 14.62 7.52
N THR A 99 4.65 14.81 6.27
CA THR A 99 4.43 13.82 5.19
C THR A 99 5.16 12.51 5.49
N THR A 100 6.40 12.57 5.98
CA THR A 100 7.15 11.39 6.45
C THR A 100 6.40 10.66 7.55
N ARG A 101 5.88 11.39 8.54
CA ARG A 101 5.12 10.81 9.66
C ARG A 101 3.85 10.11 9.17
N VAL A 102 3.07 10.77 8.32
CA VAL A 102 1.85 10.19 7.73
C VAL A 102 2.17 8.91 6.97
N ARG A 103 3.20 8.94 6.12
CA ARG A 103 3.64 7.76 5.36
C ARG A 103 4.04 6.61 6.28
N LYS A 104 4.83 6.88 7.32
CA LYS A 104 5.30 5.84 8.25
C LYS A 104 4.16 5.21 9.05
N ILE A 105 3.17 5.98 9.46
CA ILE A 105 1.97 5.44 10.13
C ILE A 105 1.20 4.50 9.20
N ILE A 106 0.99 4.90 7.95
CA ILE A 106 0.31 4.09 6.94
C ILE A 106 1.09 2.80 6.66
N GLU A 107 2.40 2.89 6.46
CA GLU A 107 3.27 1.73 6.23
C GLU A 107 3.30 0.77 7.44
N SER A 108 3.33 1.29 8.67
CA SER A 108 3.29 0.48 9.90
C SER A 108 2.00 -0.30 10.01
N GLN A 109 0.85 0.36 9.81
CA GLN A 109 -0.45 -0.31 9.87
C GLN A 109 -0.60 -1.40 8.80
N GLN A 110 -0.11 -1.14 7.59
CA GLN A 110 -0.10 -2.14 6.52
C GLN A 110 0.75 -3.34 6.90
N LEU A 111 1.95 -3.11 7.44
CA LEU A 111 2.88 -4.15 7.84
C LEU A 111 2.32 -4.99 8.99
N GLU A 112 1.87 -4.35 10.07
CA GLU A 112 1.27 -5.01 11.24
C GLU A 112 0.07 -5.86 10.83
N GLY A 113 -0.84 -5.29 10.03
CA GLY A 113 -2.02 -6.00 9.52
C GLY A 113 -1.66 -7.19 8.62
N ALA A 114 -0.58 -7.10 7.85
CA ALA A 114 -0.06 -8.24 7.09
C ALA A 114 0.56 -9.32 8.00
N THR A 115 1.30 -8.92 9.03
CA THR A 115 1.95 -9.83 9.99
C THR A 115 0.92 -10.64 10.77
N VAL A 116 -0.21 -10.05 11.16
CA VAL A 116 -1.28 -10.77 11.89
C VAL A 116 -2.27 -11.50 10.98
N GLY A 117 -2.09 -11.43 9.66
CA GLY A 117 -2.93 -12.14 8.68
C GLY A 117 -4.25 -11.45 8.32
N THR A 118 -4.49 -10.24 8.82
CA THR A 118 -5.66 -9.43 8.43
C THR A 118 -5.56 -8.99 6.97
N TYR A 119 -4.35 -8.64 6.52
CA TYR A 119 -4.08 -8.21 5.15
C TYR A 119 -3.31 -9.27 4.37
N ASN A 120 -3.50 -9.29 3.05
CA ASN A 120 -2.74 -10.18 2.18
C ASN A 120 -1.25 -9.76 2.17
N ALA A 121 -0.40 -10.56 2.82
CA ALA A 121 1.01 -10.26 2.97
C ALA A 121 1.75 -10.06 1.64
N ASN A 122 1.40 -10.80 0.58
CA ASN A 122 2.04 -10.66 -0.73
C ASN A 122 1.72 -9.32 -1.41
N ILE A 123 0.49 -8.81 -1.24
CA ILE A 123 0.10 -7.50 -1.77
C ILE A 123 0.83 -6.38 -1.01
N ILE A 124 0.86 -6.47 0.32
CA ILE A 124 1.54 -5.48 1.16
C ILE A 124 3.06 -5.49 0.91
N ALA A 125 3.69 -6.65 0.83
CA ALA A 125 5.12 -6.77 0.53
C ALA A 125 5.48 -6.09 -0.80
N ARG A 126 4.68 -6.30 -1.84
CA ARG A 126 4.87 -5.62 -3.14
C ARG A 126 4.66 -4.12 -3.05
N LYS A 127 3.65 -3.64 -2.30
CA LYS A 127 3.37 -2.20 -2.13
C LYS A 127 4.47 -1.49 -1.35
N LEU A 128 5.03 -2.13 -0.33
CA LEU A 128 6.13 -1.60 0.49
C LEU A 128 7.51 -1.77 -0.16
N GLY A 129 7.60 -2.45 -1.31
CA GLY A 129 8.87 -2.74 -1.97
C GLY A 129 9.74 -3.73 -1.20
N LEU A 130 9.15 -4.61 -0.37
CA LEU A 130 9.86 -5.71 0.26
C LEU A 130 10.23 -6.73 -0.80
N ALA A 131 11.52 -7.00 -0.95
CA ALA A 131 12.05 -7.93 -1.93
C ALA A 131 12.60 -9.19 -1.24
N ASP A 132 12.27 -10.35 -1.80
CA ASP A 132 12.86 -11.62 -1.41
C ASP A 132 14.32 -11.66 -1.85
N LYS A 133 15.23 -11.92 -0.90
CA LYS A 133 16.62 -12.19 -1.21
C LYS A 133 16.78 -13.69 -1.42
N THR A 134 16.81 -14.10 -2.68
CA THR A 134 17.16 -15.47 -3.04
C THR A 134 18.67 -15.57 -3.19
N ASP A 135 19.32 -16.31 -2.29
CA ASP A 135 20.71 -16.66 -2.44
C ASP A 135 20.83 -17.90 -3.34
N VAL A 136 21.27 -17.70 -4.58
CA VAL A 136 21.57 -18.79 -5.51
C VAL A 136 23.07 -19.05 -5.41
N THR A 137 23.49 -19.82 -4.40
CA THR A 137 24.87 -20.34 -4.35
C THR A 137 24.92 -21.77 -4.90
N SER A 138 25.84 -22.01 -5.84
CA SER A 138 26.20 -23.36 -6.26
C SER A 138 27.18 -23.98 -5.27
N LYS A 139 26.76 -24.23 -4.02
CA LYS A 139 27.58 -24.92 -2.99
C LYS A 139 29.06 -24.46 -2.93
N GLY A 140 29.34 -23.17 -3.08
CA GLY A 140 30.70 -22.61 -3.01
C GLY A 140 31.47 -22.46 -4.33
N GLU A 141 30.88 -22.80 -5.49
CA GLU A 141 31.48 -22.49 -6.80
C GLU A 141 30.90 -21.22 -7.42
N ALA A 142 31.78 -20.38 -7.99
CA ALA A 142 31.39 -19.13 -8.65
C ALA A 142 30.52 -19.41 -9.89
N ILE A 143 29.36 -18.73 -9.97
CA ILE A 143 28.47 -18.81 -11.14
C ILE A 143 29.14 -18.07 -12.31
N SER A 144 29.78 -18.81 -13.21
CA SER A 144 30.33 -18.28 -14.46
C SER A 144 29.22 -18.17 -15.51
N PHE A 145 28.76 -16.94 -15.79
CA PHE A 145 27.84 -16.64 -16.90
C PHE A 145 28.49 -16.80 -18.29
N GLY A 146 29.79 -17.10 -18.37
CA GLY A 146 30.54 -17.19 -19.63
C GLY A 146 30.27 -18.43 -20.48
N ALA A 147 29.64 -19.48 -19.93
CA ALA A 147 29.45 -20.73 -20.66
C ALA A 147 28.33 -20.68 -21.71
N PHE A 148 27.36 -19.77 -21.59
CA PHE A 148 26.21 -19.71 -22.51
C PHE A 148 26.55 -19.04 -23.85
N LEU A 149 27.47 -18.07 -23.87
CA LEU A 149 27.82 -17.32 -25.08
C LEU A 149 28.67 -18.13 -26.09
N LYS A 150 29.37 -19.18 -25.65
CA LYS A 150 30.28 -19.95 -26.52
C LYS A 150 29.56 -20.94 -27.44
N LYS A 151 28.30 -21.28 -27.15
CA LYS A 151 27.52 -22.24 -27.97
C LYS A 151 26.80 -21.59 -29.15
N SER A 152 26.63 -20.26 -29.13
CA SER A 152 26.02 -19.51 -30.24
C SER A 152 27.00 -19.28 -31.40
N SER A 153 28.30 -19.17 -31.12
CA SER A 153 29.30 -18.86 -32.15
C SER A 153 29.78 -20.08 -32.95
N THR A 154 29.41 -21.30 -32.53
CA THR A 154 29.85 -22.55 -33.17
C THR A 154 28.83 -23.14 -34.16
N ILE A 155 27.64 -22.54 -34.29
CA ILE A 155 26.58 -23.04 -35.18
C ILE A 155 26.67 -22.42 -36.60
N ASN A 156 27.39 -21.30 -36.78
CA ASN A 156 27.37 -20.56 -38.05
C ASN A 156 28.55 -20.78 -39.00
N ASP A 157 29.42 -21.76 -38.75
CA ASP A 157 30.68 -21.93 -39.51
C ASP A 157 30.80 -23.30 -40.21
N LYS A 158 29.69 -23.84 -40.71
CA LYS A 158 29.67 -24.96 -41.66
C LYS A 158 28.59 -24.77 -42.72
N SER A 159 28.87 -23.93 -43.71
CA SER A 159 28.25 -24.00 -45.03
C SER A 159 29.26 -23.55 -46.11
N GLU A 160 30.10 -24.50 -46.52
CA GLU A 160 30.66 -24.61 -47.88
C GLU A 160 30.36 -26.02 -48.40
#